data_AF-A0AAV2SK25-F1
#
_entry.id   AF-A0AAV2SK25-F1
#
_cell.length_a   1.000
_cell.length_b   1.000
_cell.length_c   1.000
_cell.angle_alpha   90.00
_cell.angle_beta   90.00
_cell.angle_gamma   90.00
#
_symmetry.space_group_name_H-M   'P 1'
#
loop_
_entity.id
_entity.type
_entity.pdbx_description
1 polymer ?
#
loop_
_entity_poly.entity_id
_entity_poly.type
_entity_poly.pdbx_seq_one_letter_code
_entity_poly.pdbx_strand_id
1 'polypeptide(L)'
;MSVQFRDVRCNIQSDICLMSVQFRDVRCNIQSDVCLMSVQFRDVRCNIQSDVCLMSVQFRDVRCNIQSDVCLMSVQFRNVRCNIQSDVCLMSVQFRDVRCNIQSDVCLMSVQFRDVRCNIQSDVCLMSVQFRDVRCNIQSDVCLMSVQFRDVRCNIQSDVCLMSVQFRDVRCNIQSDICLMSVQFRDVRCNIQSDEYS
;
A
#
# COMPACT_ATOMS: atom_id res chain seq x y z
N MET A 1 -17.40 -26.24 -0.58
CA MET A 1 -18.69 -25.63 -0.99
C MET A 1 -18.50 -24.12 -0.89
N SER A 2 -18.36 -23.39 -2.00
CA SER A 2 -18.20 -21.93 -1.96
C SER A 2 -19.58 -21.29 -1.88
N VAL A 3 -19.94 -20.76 -0.72
CA VAL A 3 -21.15 -19.95 -0.56
C VAL A 3 -20.91 -18.62 -1.29
N GLN A 4 -21.78 -18.28 -2.23
CA GLN A 4 -21.74 -17.00 -2.95
C GLN A 4 -22.91 -16.15 -2.51
N PHE A 5 -22.62 -15.01 -1.90
CA PHE A 5 -23.64 -14.01 -1.60
C PHE A 5 -23.60 -12.87 -2.63
N ARG A 6 -24.77 -12.38 -3.00
CA ARG A 6 -24.96 -11.23 -3.90
C ARG A 6 -25.70 -10.12 -3.15
N ASP A 7 -25.37 -8.87 -3.45
CA ASP A 7 -26.04 -7.68 -2.93
C ASP A 7 -26.10 -7.62 -1.40
N VAL A 8 -24.92 -7.74 -0.78
CA VAL A 8 -24.81 -7.84 0.67
C VAL A 8 -24.58 -6.47 1.28
N ARG A 9 -25.39 -6.16 2.29
CA ARG A 9 -25.16 -5.04 3.21
C ARG A 9 -25.02 -5.56 4.63
N CYS A 10 -23.89 -5.30 5.25
CA CYS A 10 -23.63 -5.74 6.63
C CYS A 10 -23.11 -4.56 7.47
N ASN A 11 -23.60 -4.49 8.69
CA ASN A 11 -22.95 -3.77 9.78
C ASN A 11 -22.61 -4.81 10.84
N ILE A 12 -21.32 -5.00 11.12
CA ILE A 12 -20.83 -5.98 12.07
C ILE A 12 -20.21 -5.22 13.23
N GLN A 13 -20.66 -5.54 14.45
CA GLN A 13 -20.08 -5.06 15.69
C GLN A 13 -19.84 -6.26 16.60
N SER A 14 -18.57 -6.59 16.83
CA SER A 14 -18.18 -7.76 17.64
C SER A 14 -16.72 -7.65 18.06
N ASP A 15 -16.33 -8.21 19.20
CA ASP A 15 -14.92 -8.21 19.61
C ASP A 15 -14.04 -8.91 18.56
N ILE A 16 -14.56 -9.99 17.97
CA ILE A 16 -13.90 -10.74 16.91
C ILE A 16 -14.83 -10.86 15.71
N CYS A 17 -14.35 -10.48 14.52
CA CYS A 17 -15.01 -10.68 13.24
C CYS A 17 -14.19 -11.64 12.37
N LEU A 18 -14.75 -12.81 12.07
CA LEU A 18 -14.17 -13.81 11.16
C LEU A 18 -15.05 -13.94 9.93
N MET A 19 -14.52 -13.68 8.73
CA MET A 19 -15.27 -13.92 7.49
C MET A 19 -14.44 -14.69 6.47
N SER A 20 -15.02 -15.76 5.96
CA SER A 20 -14.43 -16.58 4.89
C SER A 20 -15.48 -16.97 3.84
N VAL A 21 -15.74 -16.09 2.87
CA VAL A 21 -16.80 -16.34 1.87
C VAL A 21 -16.46 -15.78 0.49
N GLN A 22 -17.33 -15.98 -0.50
CA GLN A 22 -17.28 -15.27 -1.77
C GLN A 22 -18.46 -14.31 -1.87
N PHE A 23 -18.17 -13.10 -2.31
CA PHE A 23 -19.10 -11.99 -2.25
C PHE A 23 -19.07 -11.21 -3.56
N ARG A 24 -20.27 -10.85 -4.03
CA ARG A 24 -20.46 -9.96 -5.17
C ARG A 24 -21.38 -8.81 -4.75
N ASP A 25 -21.00 -7.58 -5.11
CA ASP A 25 -21.76 -6.37 -4.80
C ASP A 25 -21.97 -6.19 -3.29
N VAL A 26 -20.91 -5.78 -2.59
CA VAL A 26 -20.91 -5.72 -1.11
C VAL A 26 -20.68 -4.32 -0.57
N ARG A 27 -21.44 -3.98 0.46
CA ARG A 27 -21.22 -2.82 1.32
C ARG A 27 -21.16 -3.25 2.77
N CYS A 28 -20.00 -3.15 3.39
CA CYS A 28 -19.81 -3.54 4.78
C CYS A 28 -19.23 -2.41 5.62
N ASN A 29 -19.74 -2.26 6.84
CA ASN A 29 -19.05 -1.56 7.93
C ASN A 29 -18.73 -2.59 9.03
N ILE A 30 -17.48 -2.68 9.43
CA ILE A 30 -17.02 -3.62 10.46
C ILE A 30 -16.36 -2.80 11.56
N GLN A 31 -16.83 -3.02 12.80
CA GLN A 31 -16.21 -2.49 14.01
C GLN A 31 -15.91 -3.69 14.92
N SER A 32 -14.63 -3.96 15.17
CA SER A 32 -14.21 -5.12 15.96
C SER A 32 -12.81 -4.96 16.49
N ASP A 33 -12.48 -5.43 17.68
CA ASP A 33 -11.09 -5.41 18.17
C ASP A 33 -10.18 -6.21 17.22
N VAL A 34 -10.66 -7.36 16.74
CA VAL A 34 -9.94 -8.21 15.78
C VAL A 34 -10.80 -8.51 14.56
N CYS A 35 -10.32 -8.12 13.37
CA CYS A 35 -10.93 -8.42 12.09
C CYS A 35 -10.02 -9.37 11.28
N LEU A 36 -10.52 -10.58 10.99
CA LEU A 36 -9.86 -11.58 10.15
C LEU A 36 -10.73 -11.88 8.92
N MET A 37 -10.24 -11.54 7.73
CA MET A 37 -10.99 -11.77 6.49
C MET A 37 -10.16 -12.57 5.48
N SER A 38 -10.72 -13.69 5.02
CA SER A 38 -10.17 -14.48 3.92
C SER A 38 -11.22 -14.68 2.82
N VAL A 39 -11.24 -13.80 1.83
CA VAL A 39 -12.43 -13.65 0.97
C VAL A 39 -12.05 -13.47 -0.49
N GLN A 40 -12.98 -13.80 -1.39
CA GLN A 40 -12.93 -13.29 -2.77
C GLN A 40 -14.11 -12.36 -3.01
N PHE A 41 -13.78 -11.19 -3.53
CA PHE A 41 -14.71 -10.07 -3.58
C PHE A 41 -14.72 -9.46 -4.97
N ARG A 42 -15.93 -9.19 -5.45
CA ARG A 42 -16.17 -8.40 -6.67
C ARG A 42 -17.11 -7.27 -6.35
N ASP A 43 -16.74 -6.05 -6.74
CA ASP A 43 -17.54 -4.83 -6.55
C ASP A 43 -17.81 -4.55 -5.06
N VAL A 44 -16.78 -4.07 -4.34
CA VAL A 44 -16.85 -3.90 -2.87
C VAL A 44 -16.64 -2.47 -2.44
N ARG A 45 -17.43 -2.08 -1.41
CA ARG A 45 -17.16 -0.95 -0.55
C ARG A 45 -17.10 -1.41 0.90
N CYS A 46 -15.98 -1.24 1.56
CA CYS A 46 -15.87 -1.58 2.98
C CYS A 46 -15.22 -0.46 3.79
N ASN A 47 -15.72 -0.29 5.02
CA ASN A 47 -15.06 0.46 6.08
C ASN A 47 -14.78 -0.51 7.22
N ILE A 48 -13.54 -0.57 7.68
CA ILE A 48 -13.10 -1.44 8.77
C ILE A 48 -12.45 -0.58 9.83
N GLN A 49 -12.93 -0.69 11.06
CA GLN A 49 -12.31 -0.11 12.25
C GLN A 49 -12.01 -1.25 13.22
N SER A 50 -10.73 -1.44 13.53
CA SER A 50 -10.30 -2.54 14.39
C SER A 50 -8.93 -2.34 14.95
N ASP A 51 -8.63 -2.78 16.17
CA ASP A 51 -7.26 -2.72 16.69
C ASP A 51 -6.31 -3.56 15.82
N VAL A 52 -6.76 -4.75 15.42
CA VAL A 52 -6.02 -5.64 14.51
C VAL A 52 -6.86 -6.00 13.29
N CYS A 53 -6.35 -5.66 12.10
CA CYS A 53 -6.93 -6.01 10.81
C CYS A 53 -5.99 -6.94 10.04
N LEU A 54 -6.45 -8.17 9.76
CA LEU A 54 -5.73 -9.15 8.95
C LEU A 54 -6.61 -9.56 7.75
N MET A 55 -6.13 -9.26 6.55
CA MET A 55 -6.88 -9.53 5.33
C MET A 55 -6.03 -10.35 4.36
N SER A 56 -6.54 -11.50 3.94
CA SER A 56 -5.99 -12.31 2.85
C SER A 56 -7.01 -12.44 1.73
N VAL A 57 -6.90 -11.65 0.66
CA VAL A 57 -8.06 -11.44 -0.21
C VAL A 57 -7.70 -11.40 -1.70
N GLN A 58 -8.65 -11.80 -2.55
CA GLN A 58 -8.61 -11.46 -3.97
C GLN A 58 -9.77 -10.55 -4.31
N PHE A 59 -9.44 -9.43 -4.94
CA PHE A 59 -10.35 -8.32 -5.08
C PHE A 59 -10.39 -7.82 -6.51
N ARG A 60 -11.60 -7.58 -6.99
CA ARG A 60 -11.86 -6.87 -8.24
C ARG A 60 -12.83 -5.73 -7.98
N ASP A 61 -12.43 -4.51 -8.38
CA ASP A 61 -13.24 -3.30 -8.27
C ASP A 61 -13.60 -2.95 -6.81
N VAL A 62 -12.63 -2.39 -6.07
CA VAL A 62 -12.74 -2.17 -4.62
C VAL A 62 -12.54 -0.73 -4.22
N ARG A 63 -13.32 -0.32 -3.21
CA ARG A 63 -13.05 0.84 -2.37
C ARG A 63 -13.01 0.41 -0.91
N CYS A 64 -11.88 0.59 -0.24
CA CYS A 64 -11.77 0.28 1.18
C CYS A 64 -11.18 1.44 1.97
N ASN A 65 -11.70 1.64 3.18
CA ASN A 65 -11.07 2.46 4.21
C ASN A 65 -10.81 1.54 5.42
N ILE A 66 -9.57 1.53 5.90
CA ILE A 66 -9.15 0.71 7.04
C ILE A 66 -8.52 1.65 8.07
N GLN A 67 -9.02 1.60 9.29
CA GLN A 67 -8.43 2.24 10.45
C GLN A 67 -8.12 1.17 11.50
N SER A 68 -6.85 1.01 11.83
CA SER A 68 -6.42 -0.04 12.76
C SER A 68 -5.05 0.19 13.33
N ASP A 69 -4.78 -0.16 14.58
CA ASP A 69 -3.42 -0.06 15.13
C ASP A 69 -2.45 -0.95 14.33
N VAL A 70 -2.87 -2.18 14.01
CA VAL A 70 -2.11 -3.11 13.16
C VAL A 70 -2.92 -3.51 11.94
N CYS A 71 -2.40 -3.18 10.76
CA CYS A 71 -2.95 -3.58 9.47
C CYS A 71 -1.99 -4.54 8.76
N LEU A 72 -2.46 -5.76 8.49
CA LEU A 72 -1.72 -6.81 7.79
C LEU A 72 -2.53 -7.30 6.60
N MET A 73 -2.03 -7.04 5.38
CA MET A 73 -2.75 -7.38 4.15
C MET A 73 -1.88 -8.22 3.21
N SER A 74 -2.40 -9.37 2.81
CA SER A 74 -1.85 -10.19 1.73
C SER A 74 -2.87 -10.29 0.61
N VAL A 75 -2.63 -9.66 -0.54
CA VAL A 75 -3.74 -9.40 -1.46
C VAL A 75 -3.36 -9.43 -2.93
N GLN A 76 -4.31 -9.86 -3.75
CA GLN A 76 -4.27 -9.65 -5.20
C GLN A 76 -5.43 -8.79 -5.63
N PHE A 77 -5.11 -7.71 -6.34
CA PHE A 77 -6.03 -6.62 -6.55
C PHE A 77 -6.05 -6.18 -8.02
N ARG A 78 -7.27 -5.95 -8.52
CA ARG A 78 -7.51 -5.27 -9.78
C ARG A 78 -8.50 -4.13 -9.57
N ASN A 79 -8.16 -2.93 -10.02
CA ASN A 79 -8.98 -1.71 -9.89
C ASN A 79 -9.31 -1.36 -8.43
N VAL A 80 -8.38 -0.72 -7.73
CA VAL A 80 -8.53 -0.46 -6.29
C VAL A 80 -8.39 1.00 -5.95
N ARG A 81 -9.20 1.43 -4.98
CA ARG A 81 -8.94 2.61 -4.17
C ARG A 81 -8.92 2.21 -2.71
N CYS A 82 -7.79 2.40 -2.03
CA CYS A 82 -7.68 2.13 -0.61
C CYS A 82 -7.13 3.33 0.15
N ASN A 83 -7.67 3.57 1.34
CA ASN A 83 -7.08 4.44 2.35
C ASN A 83 -6.82 3.59 3.60
N ILE A 84 -5.60 3.63 4.12
CA ILE A 84 -5.19 2.88 5.31
C ILE A 84 -4.60 3.88 6.29
N GLN A 85 -5.11 3.87 7.51
CA GLN A 85 -4.56 4.60 8.65
C GLN A 85 -4.26 3.58 9.76
N SER A 86 -3.00 3.47 10.14
CA SER A 86 -2.58 2.46 11.12
C SER A 86 -1.23 2.75 11.71
N ASP A 87 -0.96 2.44 12.97
CA ASP A 87 0.38 2.58 13.53
C ASP A 87 1.39 1.68 12.80
N VAL A 88 0.99 0.43 12.53
CA VAL A 88 1.78 -0.53 11.75
C VAL A 88 1.00 -1.01 10.53
N CYS A 89 1.56 -0.77 9.35
CA CYS A 89 1.03 -1.24 8.07
C CYS A 89 2.01 -2.21 7.40
N LEU A 90 1.56 -3.45 7.21
CA LEU A 90 2.31 -4.53 6.57
C LEU A 90 1.53 -5.04 5.37
N MET A 91 2.07 -4.85 4.16
CA MET A 91 1.39 -5.22 2.93
C MET A 91 2.27 -6.09 2.03
N SER A 92 1.76 -7.26 1.65
CA SER A 92 2.34 -8.11 0.62
C SER A 92 1.36 -8.26 -0.53
N VAL A 93 1.65 -7.65 -1.69
CA VAL A 93 0.56 -7.41 -2.65
C VAL A 93 0.97 -7.50 -4.12
N GLN A 94 0.02 -7.95 -4.95
CA GLN A 94 0.09 -7.82 -6.40
C GLN A 94 -1.07 -6.99 -6.90
N PHE A 95 -0.75 -5.94 -7.63
CA PHE A 95 -1.67 -4.86 -7.91
C PHE A 95 -1.68 -4.50 -9.39
N ARG A 96 -2.88 -4.31 -9.92
CA ARG A 96 -3.13 -3.70 -11.23
C ARG A 96 -4.17 -2.60 -11.10
N ASP A 97 -3.86 -1.41 -11.63
CA ASP A 97 -4.75 -0.24 -11.64
C ASP A 97 -5.15 0.22 -10.22
N VAL A 98 -4.23 0.88 -9.52
CA VAL A 98 -4.40 1.18 -8.08
C VAL A 98 -4.24 2.64 -7.74
N ARG A 99 -5.04 3.09 -6.78
CA ARG A 99 -4.81 4.30 -6.01
C ARG A 99 -4.80 3.96 -4.53
N CYS A 100 -3.70 4.21 -3.84
CA CYS A 100 -3.61 4.00 -2.40
C CYS A 100 -3.09 5.24 -1.69
N ASN A 101 -3.64 5.50 -0.50
CA ASN A 101 -3.09 6.42 0.48
C ASN A 101 -2.85 5.64 1.77
N ILE A 102 -1.64 5.73 2.31
CA ILE A 102 -1.24 5.04 3.54
C ILE A 102 -0.68 6.10 4.49
N GLN A 103 -1.21 6.14 5.70
CA GLN A 103 -0.69 6.91 6.83
C GLN A 103 -0.39 5.94 7.96
N SER A 104 0.88 5.86 8.37
CA SER A 104 1.29 4.92 9.41
C SER A 104 2.64 5.24 10.01
N ASP A 105 2.86 5.02 11.30
CA ASP A 105 4.19 5.22 11.89
C ASP A 105 5.21 4.29 11.23
N VAL A 106 4.85 3.03 11.01
CA VAL A 106 5.67 2.03 10.31
C VAL A 106 4.92 1.49 9.09
N CYS A 107 5.48 1.72 7.91
CA CYS A 107 4.99 1.17 6.66
C CYS A 107 6.00 0.17 6.08
N LEU A 108 5.56 -1.08 5.91
CA LEU A 108 6.34 -2.17 5.34
C LEU A 108 5.59 -2.76 4.15
N MET A 109 6.15 -2.62 2.94
CA MET A 109 5.50 -3.06 1.71
C MET A 109 6.42 -3.94 0.87
N SER A 110 5.93 -5.13 0.50
CA SER A 110 6.53 -6.00 -0.51
C SER A 110 5.55 -6.16 -1.67
N VAL A 111 5.87 -5.64 -2.84
CA VAL A 111 4.82 -5.40 -3.84
C VAL A 111 5.26 -5.55 -5.28
N GLN A 112 4.33 -6.02 -6.12
CA GLN A 112 4.44 -5.94 -7.57
C GLN A 112 3.27 -5.12 -8.11
N PHE A 113 3.59 -4.06 -8.82
CA PHE A 113 2.64 -3.04 -9.20
C PHE A 113 2.68 -2.78 -10.71
N ARG A 114 1.48 -2.64 -11.28
CA ARG A 114 1.26 -2.13 -12.62
C ARG A 114 0.18 -1.05 -12.60
N ASP A 115 0.46 0.11 -13.19
CA ASP A 115 -0.47 1.24 -13.30
C ASP A 115 -0.93 1.78 -11.93
N VAL A 116 -0.04 2.48 -11.23
CA VAL A 116 -0.25 2.81 -9.80
C VAL A 116 -0.08 4.28 -9.48
N ARG A 117 -0.91 4.76 -8.56
CA ARG A 117 -0.69 6.01 -7.83
C ARG A 117 -0.71 5.74 -6.33
N CYS A 118 0.39 6.01 -5.65
CA CYS A 118 0.46 5.85 -4.20
C CYS A 118 0.95 7.12 -3.52
N ASN A 119 0.37 7.41 -2.36
CA ASN A 119 0.88 8.39 -1.40
C ASN A 119 1.12 7.66 -0.08
N ILE A 120 2.32 7.77 0.47
CA ILE A 120 2.71 7.16 1.74
C ILE A 120 3.25 8.26 2.64
N GLN A 121 2.71 8.34 3.85
CA GLN A 121 3.23 9.18 4.94
C GLN A 121 3.50 8.27 6.12
N SER A 122 4.75 8.24 6.58
CA SER A 122 5.14 7.35 7.67
C SER A 122 6.46 7.75 8.29
N ASP A 123 6.65 7.59 9.60
CA ASP A 123 7.96 7.84 10.22
C ASP A 123 9.02 6.90 9.62
N VAL A 124 8.67 5.62 9.46
CA VAL A 124 9.52 4.60 8.83
C VAL A 124 8.82 3.97 7.64
N CYS A 125 9.42 4.14 6.45
CA CYS A 125 8.97 3.52 5.21
C CYS A 125 10.00 2.50 4.71
N LEU A 126 9.59 1.23 4.61
CA LEU A 126 10.39 0.12 4.12
C LEU A 126 9.69 -0.52 2.93
N MET A 127 10.28 -0.39 1.74
CA MET A 127 9.66 -0.89 0.52
C MET A 127 10.60 -1.79 -0.28
N SER A 128 10.11 -2.97 -0.66
CA SER A 128 10.74 -3.86 -1.65
C SER A 128 9.79 -4.07 -2.80
N VAL A 129 10.08 -3.49 -3.97
CA VAL A 129 9.04 -3.33 -4.99
C VAL A 129 9.52 -3.53 -6.42
N GLN A 130 8.63 -4.07 -7.25
CA GLN A 130 8.76 -4.01 -8.71
C GLN A 130 7.59 -3.20 -9.27
N PHE A 131 7.92 -2.13 -9.98
CA PHE A 131 6.96 -1.15 -10.45
C PHE A 131 7.03 -1.00 -11.97
N ARG A 132 5.84 -0.95 -12.58
CA ARG A 132 5.65 -0.55 -13.98
C ARG A 132 4.54 0.50 -14.06
N ASP A 133 4.81 1.62 -14.73
CA ASP A 133 3.84 2.71 -14.94
C ASP A 133 3.32 3.31 -13.62
N VAL A 134 4.18 4.03 -12.89
CA VAL A 134 3.90 4.41 -11.48
C VAL A 134 4.09 5.88 -11.20
N ARG A 135 3.23 6.41 -10.33
CA ARG A 135 3.42 7.68 -9.65
C ARG A 135 3.38 7.47 -8.14
N CYS A 136 4.49 7.75 -7.45
CA CYS A 136 4.53 7.64 -6.00
C CYS A 136 5.01 8.94 -5.35
N ASN A 137 4.39 9.27 -4.22
CA ASN A 137 4.87 10.31 -3.30
C ASN A 137 5.09 9.65 -1.95
N ILE A 138 6.29 9.79 -1.40
CA ILE A 138 6.67 9.23 -0.09
C ILE A 138 7.19 10.38 0.76
N GLN A 139 6.62 10.52 1.96
CA GLN A 139 7.12 11.41 3.01
C GLN A 139 7.38 10.57 4.25
N SER A 140 8.62 10.56 4.72
CA SER A 140 9.00 9.75 5.87
C SER A 140 10.29 10.18 6.51
N ASP A 141 10.44 10.09 7.82
CA ASP A 141 11.73 10.40 8.47
C ASP A 141 12.82 9.45 7.97
N VAL A 142 12.50 8.15 7.88
CA VAL A 142 13.39 7.12 7.33
C VAL A 142 12.73 6.41 6.15
N CYS A 143 13.38 6.46 4.98
CA CYS A 143 12.96 5.78 3.78
C CYS A 143 14.02 4.75 3.34
N LEU A 144 13.70 3.46 3.36
CA LEU A 144 14.54 2.40 2.80
C LEU A 144 13.81 1.72 1.64
N MET A 145 14.42 1.75 0.47
CA MET A 145 13.78 1.31 -0.76
C MET A 145 14.71 0.37 -1.55
N SER A 146 14.24 -0.83 -1.86
CA SER A 146 14.88 -1.73 -2.84
C SER A 146 13.94 -1.93 -4.00
N VAL A 147 14.25 -1.35 -5.17
CA VAL A 147 13.24 -1.17 -6.20
C VAL A 147 13.75 -1.42 -7.62
N GLN A 148 12.91 -2.07 -8.41
CA GLN A 148 13.05 -2.11 -9.86
C GLN A 148 11.91 -1.31 -10.50
N PHE A 149 12.26 -0.25 -11.22
CA PHE A 149 11.33 0.68 -11.80
C PHE A 149 11.39 0.66 -13.32
N ARG A 150 10.22 0.66 -13.93
CA ARG A 150 10.02 0.96 -15.35
C ARG A 150 8.90 2.00 -15.51
N ASP A 151 9.17 3.07 -16.24
CA ASP A 151 8.17 4.12 -16.55
C ASP A 151 7.61 4.78 -15.27
N VAL A 152 8.48 5.42 -14.48
CA VAL A 152 8.11 5.90 -13.13
C VAL A 152 8.31 7.39 -12.93
N ARG A 153 7.39 7.99 -12.16
CA ARG A 153 7.55 9.30 -11.53
C ARG A 153 7.49 9.17 -10.02
N CYS A 154 8.54 9.53 -9.31
CA CYS A 154 8.55 9.49 -7.86
C CYS A 154 9.00 10.82 -7.24
N ASN A 155 8.37 11.17 -6.12
CA ASN A 155 8.81 12.25 -5.23
C ASN A 155 9.02 11.66 -3.84
N ILE A 156 10.23 11.78 -3.31
CA ILE A 156 10.59 11.25 -1.99
C ILE A 156 11.14 12.40 -1.17
N GLN A 157 10.57 12.60 0.01
CA GLN A 157 11.06 13.56 0.99
C GLN A 157 11.27 12.82 2.30
N SER A 158 12.51 12.83 2.81
CA SER A 158 12.85 12.09 4.01
C SER A 158 14.11 12.58 4.68
N ASP A 159 14.24 12.54 5.99
CA ASP A 159 15.49 12.91 6.65
C ASP A 159 16.62 11.94 6.26
N VAL A 160 16.34 10.64 6.25
CA VAL A 160 17.25 9.59 5.82
C VAL A 160 16.65 8.79 4.66
N CYS A 161 17.35 8.77 3.53
CA CYS A 161 16.97 8.00 2.35
C CYS A 161 18.09 7.01 1.98
N LEU A 162 17.81 5.71 2.11
CA LEU A 162 18.67 4.66 1.56
C LEU A 162 17.94 3.95 0.43
N MET A 163 18.46 4.01 -0.79
CA MET A 163 17.86 3.27 -1.90
C MET A 163 18.85 2.44 -2.71
N SER A 164 18.41 1.23 -3.08
CA SER A 164 19.03 0.39 -4.08
C SER A 164 18.08 0.24 -5.24
N VAL A 165 18.40 0.86 -6.39
CA VAL A 165 17.42 1.03 -7.46
C VAL A 165 17.95 0.69 -8.83
N GLN A 166 17.13 -0.04 -9.60
CA GLN A 166 17.32 -0.23 -11.03
C GLN A 166 16.23 0.53 -11.77
N PHE A 167 16.63 1.54 -12.55
CA PHE A 167 15.72 2.42 -13.25
C PHE A 167 15.77 2.21 -14.76
N ARG A 168 14.58 2.16 -15.36
CA ARG A 168 14.36 2.35 -16.80
C ARG A 168 13.26 3.39 -17.01
N ASP A 169 13.54 4.45 -17.76
CA ASP A 169 12.55 5.48 -18.11
C ASP A 169 11.94 6.17 -16.86
N VAL A 170 12.79 6.84 -16.05
CA VAL A 170 12.36 7.39 -14.75
C VAL A 170 12.57 8.89 -14.62
N ARG A 171 11.61 9.54 -13.96
CA ARG A 171 11.74 10.89 -13.42
C ARG A 171 11.60 10.88 -11.90
N CYS A 172 12.66 11.24 -11.18
CA CYS A 172 12.63 11.27 -9.73
C CYS A 172 13.01 12.63 -9.15
N ASN A 173 12.38 13.00 -8.04
CA ASN A 173 12.81 14.08 -7.18
C ASN A 173 12.97 13.53 -5.77
N ILE A 174 14.18 13.64 -5.22
CA ILE A 174 14.52 13.11 -3.89
C ILE A 174 15.13 14.27 -3.11
N GLN A 175 14.56 14.56 -1.95
CA GLN A 175 15.07 15.55 -1.01
C GLN A 175 15.28 14.87 0.35
N SER A 176 16.52 14.87 0.83
CA SER A 176 16.84 14.23 2.10
C SER A 176 18.11 14.74 2.74
N ASP A 177 18.13 14.92 4.05
CA ASP A 177 19.34 15.33 4.78
C ASP A 177 20.50 14.34 4.50
N ILE A 178 20.21 13.04 4.59
CA ILE A 178 21.15 11.96 4.30
C ILE A 178 20.61 11.12 3.15
N CYS A 179 21.37 11.02 2.05
CA CYS A 179 21.02 10.18 0.90
C CYS A 179 22.14 9.19 0.58
N LEU A 180 21.88 7.89 0.68
CA LEU A 180 22.76 6.85 0.13
C LEU A 180 22.02 6.07 -0.95
N MET A 181 22.56 6.11 -2.16
CA MET A 181 21.91 5.57 -3.34
C MET A 181 22.87 4.66 -4.10
N SER A 182 22.47 3.40 -4.31
CA SER A 182 23.10 2.49 -5.28
C SER A 182 22.18 2.37 -6.48
N VAL A 183 22.62 2.83 -7.65
CA VAL A 183 21.72 3.01 -8.78
C VAL A 183 22.28 2.49 -10.09
N GLN A 184 21.44 1.79 -10.85
CA GLN A 184 21.69 1.43 -12.24
C GLN A 184 20.66 2.10 -13.13
N PHE A 185 21.13 2.88 -14.11
CA PHE A 185 20.27 3.75 -14.93
C PHE A 185 20.20 3.31 -16.39
N ARG A 186 19.00 3.43 -16.96
CA ARG A 186 18.76 3.57 -18.39
C ARG A 186 17.66 4.62 -18.62
N ASP A 187 17.98 5.70 -19.32
CA ASP A 187 17.03 6.78 -19.64
C ASP A 187 16.39 7.44 -18.40
N VAL A 188 17.18 8.17 -17.60
CA VAL A 188 16.74 8.72 -16.30
C VAL A 188 16.97 10.22 -16.18
N ARG A 189 16.00 10.91 -15.58
CA ARG A 189 16.13 12.30 -15.11
C ARG A 189 15.79 12.36 -13.63
N CYS A 190 16.81 12.52 -12.80
CA CYS A 190 16.63 12.61 -11.36
C CYS A 190 17.20 13.91 -10.83
N ASN A 191 16.46 14.54 -9.93
CA ASN A 191 16.94 15.63 -9.09
C ASN A 191 17.09 15.06 -7.66
N ILE A 192 18.29 15.14 -7.12
CA ILE A 192 18.61 14.65 -5.78
C ILE A 192 19.26 15.80 -5.03
N GLN A 193 18.63 16.22 -3.93
CA GLN A 193 19.14 17.25 -3.04
C GLN A 193 19.39 16.63 -1.68
N SER A 194 20.61 16.77 -1.18
CA SER A 194 20.96 16.37 0.17
C SER A 194 21.77 17.42 0.88
N ASP A 195 21.32 17.74 2.10
CA ASP A 195 21.99 18.68 2.99
C ASP A 195 23.01 17.88 3.81
N GLU A 196 24.18 17.60 3.22
CA GLU A 196 25.29 17.00 3.95
C GLU A 196 25.69 17.95 5.10
N TYR A 197 25.41 17.56 6.34
CA TYR A 197 26.05 18.17 7.51
C TYR A 197 27.56 17.91 7.41
N SER A 198 28.32 18.99 7.22
CA SER A 198 29.79 18.99 7.19
C SER A 198 30.41 18.83 8.58
#